data_AF-A0A6I3U998-F1
#
_entry.id   AF-A0A6I3U998-F1
#
_cell.length_a   1.000
_cell.length_b   1.000
_cell.length_c   1.000
_cell.angle_alpha   90.00
_cell.angle_beta   90.00
_cell.angle_gamma   90.00
#
_symmetry.space_group_name_H-M   'P 1'
#
loop_
_entity.id
_entity.type
_entity.pdbx_description
1 polymer ?
#
loop_
_entity_poly.entity_id
_entity_poly.type
_entity_poly.pdbx_seq_one_letter_code
_entity_poly.pdbx_strand_id
1 'polypeptide(L)'
;RKARPVSKRLIPEEPLITGQRVIDAFFPVTKGGAAAVPGPFGAGKTVVQHQVAKFSNVDIVIYVGCGERGNEMTDVLNEFPELIDPNTGQSIMQRTVLIANTSNMPVAAREASIYTG
;
A
#
# COMPACT_ATOMS: atom_id res chain seq x y z
N ARG A 1 -15.27 9.35 -9.58
CA ARG A 1 -14.87 10.41 -8.61
C ARG A 1 -15.90 10.68 -7.50
N LYS A 2 -17.05 10.00 -7.45
CA LYS A 2 -18.01 10.11 -6.33
C LYS A 2 -17.61 9.12 -5.23
N ALA A 3 -17.47 9.58 -3.99
CA ALA A 3 -17.18 8.70 -2.85
C ALA A 3 -18.30 7.67 -2.67
N ARG A 4 -17.95 6.44 -2.26
CA ARG A 4 -18.93 5.40 -1.93
C ARG A 4 -19.70 5.82 -0.66
N PRO A 5 -21.03 5.63 -0.62
CA PRO A 5 -21.82 6.03 0.55
C PRO A 5 -21.46 5.18 1.77
N VAL A 6 -21.41 5.81 2.94
CA VAL A 6 -21.19 5.17 4.24
C VAL A 6 -22.24 5.68 5.24
N SER A 7 -22.58 4.87 6.24
CA SER A 7 -23.56 5.27 7.26
C SER A 7 -23.02 6.38 8.18
N LYS A 8 -21.81 6.18 8.72
CA LYS A 8 -21.15 7.15 9.62
C LYS A 8 -19.63 6.98 9.56
N ARG A 9 -18.89 8.07 9.74
CA ARG A 9 -17.44 8.05 9.96
C ARG A 9 -17.16 7.88 11.46
N LEU A 10 -16.41 6.85 11.81
CA LEU A 10 -15.98 6.58 13.18
C LEU A 10 -14.58 7.17 13.42
N ILE A 11 -14.25 7.39 14.70
CA ILE A 11 -12.90 7.77 15.09
C ILE A 11 -12.04 6.49 15.10
N PRO A 12 -10.91 6.45 14.39
CA PRO A 12 -10.01 5.30 14.40
C PRO A 12 -9.37 5.10 15.79
N GLU A 13 -9.58 3.93 16.40
CA GLU A 13 -9.01 3.59 17.71
C GLU A 13 -8.07 2.37 17.64
N GLU A 14 -8.32 1.44 16.73
CA GLU A 14 -7.52 0.23 16.58
C GLU A 14 -6.19 0.53 15.85
N PRO A 15 -5.02 0.06 16.34
CA PRO A 15 -3.76 0.22 15.65
C PRO A 15 -3.66 -0.66 14.39
N LEU A 16 -3.11 -0.09 13.33
CA LEU A 16 -2.59 -0.81 12.17
C LEU A 16 -1.22 -1.39 12.56
N ILE A 17 -1.17 -2.68 12.82
CA ILE A 17 0.07 -3.39 13.14
C ILE A 17 0.81 -3.60 11.82
N THR A 18 1.96 -2.96 11.64
CA THR A 18 2.75 -3.02 10.41
C THR A 18 3.84 -4.09 10.44
N GLY A 19 4.17 -4.60 11.63
CA GLY A 19 5.32 -5.49 11.86
C GLY A 19 6.66 -4.74 11.90
N GLN A 20 6.66 -3.42 11.69
CA GLN A 20 7.86 -2.60 11.71
C GLN A 20 8.03 -1.95 13.08
N ARG A 21 9.03 -2.40 13.85
CA ARG A 21 9.26 -1.97 15.24
C ARG A 21 9.20 -0.46 15.46
N VAL A 22 9.81 0.32 14.56
CA VAL A 22 9.85 1.79 14.68
C VAL A 22 8.48 2.42 14.46
N ILE A 23 7.68 1.90 13.54
CA ILE A 23 6.33 2.39 13.25
C ILE A 23 5.42 1.98 14.40
N ASP A 24 5.38 0.70 14.72
CA ASP A 24 4.44 0.16 15.70
C ASP A 24 4.68 0.69 17.12
N ALA A 25 5.94 0.99 17.49
CA ALA A 25 6.29 1.47 18.83
C ALA A 25 6.25 3.00 18.98
N PHE A 26 6.72 3.76 17.99
CA PHE A 26 6.94 5.21 18.14
C PHE A 26 6.04 6.07 17.25
N PHE A 27 5.60 5.54 16.11
CA PHE A 27 4.82 6.29 15.12
C PHE A 27 3.62 5.47 14.62
N PRO A 28 2.75 4.97 15.52
CA PRO A 28 1.69 4.05 15.14
C PRO A 28 0.66 4.75 14.27
N VAL A 29 0.12 4.00 13.31
CA VAL A 29 -1.01 4.41 12.48
C VAL A 29 -2.22 3.62 12.95
N THR A 30 -3.41 4.22 12.98
CA THR A 30 -4.66 3.52 13.29
C THR A 30 -5.31 2.95 12.03
N LYS A 31 -6.11 1.88 12.14
CA LYS A 31 -6.93 1.36 11.04
C LYS A 31 -7.97 2.41 10.63
N GLY A 32 -7.87 2.90 9.39
CA GLY A 32 -8.65 4.04 8.89
C GLY A 32 -7.99 5.41 9.12
N GLY A 33 -6.79 5.43 9.70
CA GLY A 33 -5.91 6.59 9.74
C GLY A 33 -5.18 6.81 8.41
N ALA A 34 -4.40 7.88 8.35
CA ALA A 34 -3.59 8.23 7.18
C ALA A 34 -2.15 8.57 7.62
N ALA A 35 -1.18 8.15 6.83
CA ALA A 35 0.24 8.41 7.07
C ALA A 35 0.94 8.81 5.77
N ALA A 36 2.02 9.58 5.90
CA ALA A 36 2.86 9.98 4.78
C ALA A 36 4.31 9.56 5.06
N VAL A 37 5.00 9.06 4.04
CA VAL A 37 6.42 8.68 4.10
C VAL A 37 7.21 9.58 3.13
N PRO A 38 7.49 10.84 3.52
CA PRO A 38 8.35 11.71 2.71
C PRO A 38 9.81 11.27 2.81
N GLY A 39 10.58 11.52 1.76
CA GLY A 39 12.01 11.26 1.79
C GLY A 39 12.70 11.47 0.45
N PRO A 40 14.02 11.71 0.44
CA PRO A 40 14.78 11.89 -0.77
C PRO A 40 14.84 10.61 -1.62
N PHE A 41 15.36 10.73 -2.83
CA PHE A 41 15.67 9.57 -3.67
C PHE A 41 16.63 8.62 -2.94
N GLY A 42 16.39 7.30 -3.02
CA GLY A 42 17.22 6.29 -2.37
C GLY A 42 16.98 6.07 -0.87
N ALA A 43 16.09 6.83 -0.22
CA ALA A 43 15.81 6.68 1.22
C ALA A 43 14.97 5.45 1.61
N GLY A 44 14.67 4.54 0.68
CA GLY A 44 13.93 3.32 0.97
C GLY A 44 12.40 3.48 1.14
N LYS A 45 11.79 4.54 0.58
CA LYS A 45 10.34 4.76 0.65
C LYS A 45 9.53 3.55 0.15
N THR A 46 9.86 3.04 -1.02
CA THR A 46 9.22 1.87 -1.64
C THR A 46 9.39 0.62 -0.78
N VAL A 47 10.56 0.45 -0.13
CA VAL A 47 10.81 -0.68 0.77
C VAL A 47 9.87 -0.63 1.98
N VAL A 48 9.71 0.54 2.61
CA VAL A 48 8.77 0.71 3.74
C VAL A 48 7.35 0.37 3.31
N GLN A 49 6.90 0.87 2.14
CA GLN A 49 5.57 0.58 1.61
C GLN A 49 5.37 -0.93 1.34
N HIS A 50 6.37 -1.60 0.77
CA HIS A 50 6.33 -3.06 0.56
C HIS A 50 6.23 -3.83 1.89
N GLN A 51 7.00 -3.43 2.91
CA GLN A 51 6.92 -4.08 4.23
C GLN A 51 5.53 -3.94 4.85
N VAL A 52 4.93 -2.74 4.77
CA VAL A 52 3.56 -2.52 5.26
C VAL A 52 2.55 -3.34 4.46
N ALA A 53 2.65 -3.38 3.13
CA ALA A 53 1.79 -4.21 2.29
C ALA A 53 1.91 -5.71 2.63
N LYS A 54 3.14 -6.18 2.95
CA LYS A 54 3.41 -7.59 3.23
C LYS A 54 2.93 -8.04 4.60
N PHE A 55 3.15 -7.22 5.64
CA PHE A 55 3.01 -7.64 7.03
C PHE A 55 1.87 -6.99 7.80
N SER A 56 1.17 -6.02 7.20
CA SER A 56 0.09 -5.35 7.93
C SER A 56 -1.09 -6.29 8.22
N ASN A 57 -1.72 -6.07 9.38
CA ASN A 57 -2.90 -6.81 9.84
C ASN A 57 -4.20 -6.34 9.14
N VAL A 58 -4.21 -6.40 7.81
CA VAL A 58 -5.32 -6.01 6.93
C VAL A 58 -5.79 -7.17 6.07
N ASP A 59 -7.07 -7.16 5.70
CA ASP A 59 -7.65 -8.20 4.86
C ASP A 59 -7.27 -8.04 3.38
N ILE A 60 -7.21 -6.78 2.90
CA ILE A 60 -6.98 -6.45 1.49
C ILE A 60 -6.00 -5.29 1.40
N VAL A 61 -5.06 -5.38 0.45
CA VAL A 61 -4.12 -4.32 0.10
C VAL A 61 -4.47 -3.76 -1.27
N ILE A 62 -4.64 -2.44 -1.37
CA ILE A 62 -4.75 -1.74 -2.65
C ILE A 62 -3.45 -0.96 -2.85
N TYR A 63 -2.63 -1.42 -3.78
CA TYR A 63 -1.34 -0.81 -4.09
C TYR A 63 -1.45 0.01 -5.36
N VAL A 64 -1.27 1.33 -5.25
CA VAL A 64 -1.34 2.25 -6.40
C VAL A 64 0.04 2.81 -6.71
N GLY A 65 0.70 2.27 -7.73
CA GLY A 65 1.95 2.78 -8.25
C GLY A 65 1.72 3.94 -9.21
N CYS A 66 1.70 5.17 -8.70
CA CYS A 66 1.39 6.37 -9.48
C CYS A 66 2.65 7.17 -9.84
N GLY A 67 3.01 7.18 -11.12
CA GLY A 67 4.16 7.93 -11.63
C GLY A 67 5.52 7.33 -11.24
N GLU A 68 5.54 6.10 -10.70
CA GLU A 68 6.75 5.41 -10.27
C GLU A 68 7.51 4.78 -11.45
N ARG A 69 8.75 4.36 -11.19
CA ARG A 69 9.57 3.66 -12.19
C ARG A 69 8.97 2.29 -12.50
N GLY A 70 8.95 1.91 -13.78
CA GLY A 70 8.38 0.63 -14.22
C GLY A 70 9.01 -0.59 -13.54
N ASN A 71 10.33 -0.55 -13.27
CA ASN A 71 11.02 -1.63 -12.57
C ASN A 71 10.45 -1.87 -11.17
N GLU A 72 10.08 -0.81 -10.43
CA GLU A 72 9.50 -0.97 -9.09
C GLU A 72 8.15 -1.69 -9.14
N MET A 73 7.37 -1.48 -10.19
CA MET A 73 6.09 -2.17 -10.39
C MET A 73 6.28 -3.63 -10.82
N THR A 74 7.29 -3.88 -11.65
CA THR A 74 7.68 -5.25 -12.04
C THR A 74 8.18 -6.04 -10.83
N ASP A 75 8.94 -5.42 -9.93
CA ASP A 75 9.42 -6.06 -8.71
C ASP A 75 8.25 -6.51 -7.82
N VAL A 76 7.22 -5.67 -7.66
CA VAL A 76 5.98 -6.06 -6.94
C VAL A 76 5.31 -7.27 -7.61
N LEU A 77 5.15 -7.24 -8.93
CA LEU A 77 4.51 -8.32 -9.69
C LEU A 77 5.26 -9.66 -9.59
N ASN A 78 6.58 -9.63 -9.45
CA ASN A 78 7.40 -10.83 -9.33
C ASN A 78 7.53 -11.31 -7.88
N GLU A 79 7.69 -10.39 -6.91
CA GLU A 79 7.89 -10.76 -5.51
C GLU A 79 6.59 -11.17 -4.81
N PHE A 80 5.49 -10.48 -5.05
CA PHE A 80 4.25 -10.70 -4.27
C PHE A 80 3.65 -12.09 -4.46
N PRO A 81 3.69 -12.71 -5.65
CA PRO A 81 3.28 -14.10 -5.85
C PRO A 81 4.06 -15.10 -4.99
N GLU A 82 5.38 -14.92 -4.87
CA GLU A 82 6.28 -15.83 -4.14
C GLU A 82 6.21 -15.65 -2.62
N LEU A 83 5.69 -14.52 -2.14
CA LEU A 83 5.57 -14.23 -0.73
C LEU A 83 4.28 -14.82 -0.17
N ILE A 84 4.46 -15.79 0.72
CA ILE A 84 3.37 -16.45 1.43
C ILE A 84 3.06 -15.68 2.71
N ASP A 85 1.80 -15.29 2.87
CA ASP A 85 1.29 -14.71 4.11
C ASP A 85 1.31 -15.78 5.21
N PRO A 86 2.05 -15.58 6.31
CA PRO A 86 2.17 -16.57 7.39
C PRO A 86 0.84 -16.85 8.11
N ASN A 87 -0.14 -15.94 8.03
CA ASN A 87 -1.44 -16.12 8.69
C ASN A 87 -2.38 -17.01 7.88
N THR A 88 -2.32 -16.92 6.56
CA THR A 88 -3.27 -17.61 5.65
C THR A 88 -2.63 -18.77 4.88
N GLY A 89 -1.30 -18.82 4.79
CA GLY A 89 -0.58 -19.77 3.96
C GLY A 89 -0.77 -19.53 2.45
N GLN A 90 -1.41 -18.44 2.06
CA GLN A 90 -1.64 -18.04 0.67
C GLN A 90 -0.67 -16.97 0.23
N SER A 91 -0.49 -16.83 -1.08
CA SER A 91 0.28 -15.72 -1.65
C SER A 91 -0.34 -14.37 -1.27
N ILE A 92 0.50 -13.40 -0.91
CA ILE A 92 0.09 -12.01 -0.64
C ILE A 92 -0.59 -11.39 -1.86
N MET A 93 -0.27 -11.86 -3.07
CA MET A 93 -0.94 -11.44 -4.30
C MET A 93 -2.44 -11.73 -4.29
N GLN A 94 -2.90 -12.80 -3.60
CA GLN A 94 -4.33 -13.12 -3.53
C GLN A 94 -5.16 -12.10 -2.76
N ARG A 95 -4.52 -11.31 -1.89
CA ARG A 95 -5.17 -10.21 -1.15
C ARG A 95 -4.77 -8.83 -1.65
N THR A 96 -4.08 -8.74 -2.79
CA THR A 96 -3.55 -7.47 -3.31
C THR A 96 -4.20 -7.10 -4.64
N VAL A 97 -4.70 -5.88 -4.73
CA VAL A 97 -5.08 -5.22 -6.00
C VAL A 97 -3.98 -4.23 -6.36
N LEU A 98 -3.28 -4.48 -7.47
CA LEU A 98 -2.22 -3.60 -7.96
C LEU A 98 -2.75 -2.73 -9.11
N ILE A 99 -2.63 -1.41 -8.97
CA ILE A 99 -2.92 -0.41 -10.00
C ILE A 99 -1.59 0.26 -10.33
N ALA A 100 -1.04 -0.02 -11.51
CA ALA A 100 0.22 0.54 -11.96
C ALA A 100 -0.01 1.58 -13.06
N ASN A 101 0.53 2.78 -12.86
CA ASN A 101 0.63 3.82 -13.88
C ASN A 101 2.02 4.46 -13.81
N THR A 102 2.94 3.99 -14.63
CA THR A 102 4.37 4.31 -14.53
C THR A 102 4.71 5.73 -15.00
N SER A 103 5.93 6.18 -14.72
CA SER A 103 6.44 7.51 -15.07
C SER A 103 6.42 7.85 -16.56
N ASN A 104 6.37 6.85 -17.45
CA ASN A 104 6.27 7.04 -18.90
C ASN A 104 4.86 6.86 -19.46
N MET A 105 3.86 6.54 -18.63
CA MET A 105 2.44 6.46 -19.03
C MET A 105 1.76 7.84 -19.00
N PRO A 106 0.59 8.00 -19.68
CA PRO A 106 -0.09 9.29 -19.80
C PRO A 106 -0.35 9.97 -18.45
N VAL A 107 -0.10 11.29 -18.41
CA VAL A 107 -0.26 12.10 -17.18
C VAL A 107 -1.70 12.05 -16.66
N ALA A 108 -2.70 12.07 -17.55
CA ALA A 108 -4.10 11.97 -17.17
C ALA A 108 -4.42 10.65 -16.43
N ALA A 109 -3.73 9.56 -16.76
CA ALA A 109 -3.90 8.28 -16.08
C ALA A 109 -3.34 8.29 -14.65
N ARG A 110 -2.42 9.21 -14.30
CA ARG A 110 -1.86 9.33 -12.93
C ARG A 110 -2.90 9.87 -11.96
N GLU A 111 -3.67 10.85 -12.41
CA GLU A 111 -4.79 11.33 -11.62
C GLU A 111 -5.84 10.24 -11.50
N ALA A 112 -6.17 9.57 -12.60
CA ALA A 112 -7.18 8.51 -12.61
C ALA A 112 -6.80 7.31 -11.73
N SER A 113 -5.51 6.93 -11.66
CA SER A 113 -5.05 5.78 -10.87
C SER A 113 -5.34 5.94 -9.38
N ILE A 114 -5.17 7.15 -8.84
CA ILE A 114 -5.49 7.45 -7.43
C ILE A 114 -6.98 7.35 -7.14
N TYR A 115 -7.84 7.74 -8.08
CA TYR A 115 -9.30 7.62 -7.91
C TYR A 115 -9.85 6.23 -8.21
N THR A 116 -9.04 5.37 -8.82
CA THR A 116 -9.43 4.00 -9.19
C THR A 116 -9.14 3.03 -8.05
N GLY A 117 -8.03 3.24 -7.32
CA GLY A 117 -7.75 2.55 -6.05
C GLY A 117 -8.72 2.98 -4.96
#